data_AF-A0AAV5RU50-F1
#
_entry.id   AF-A0AAV5RU50-F1
#
_cell.length_a   1.000
_cell.length_b   1.000
_cell.length_c   1.000
_cell.angle_alpha   90.00
_cell.angle_beta   90.00
_cell.angle_gamma   90.00
#
_symmetry.space_group_name_H-M   'P 1'
#
loop_
_entity.id
_entity.type
_entity.pdbx_description
1 polymer ?
#
loop_
_entity_poly.entity_id
_entity_poly.type
_entity_poly.pdbx_seq_one_letter_code
_entity_poly.pdbx_strand_id
1 'polypeptide(L)' 'MKPENISLKSATAYTLLNSRENASELFHLADRSAVAGWTVDPARKQQTQQDLQQRLDKLKAEQQK' A
#
# COMPACT_ATOMS: atom_id res chain seq x y z
N MET A 1 -0.84 -1.23 -23.33
CA MET A 1 0.55 -1.56 -22.95
C MET A 1 0.82 -3.00 -23.33
N LYS A 2 1.85 -3.27 -24.14
CA LYS A 2 2.30 -4.66 -24.34
C LYS A 2 2.92 -5.14 -23.02
N PRO A 3 2.67 -6.38 -22.57
CA PRO A 3 3.39 -6.91 -21.42
C PRO A 3 4.88 -6.94 -21.80
N GLU A 4 5.72 -6.25 -21.02
CA GLU A 4 7.15 -6.36 -21.19
C GLU A 4 7.56 -7.82 -20.98
N ASN A 5 8.40 -8.34 -21.88
CA ASN A 5 8.85 -9.73 -21.81
C ASN A 5 9.66 -9.93 -20.52
N ILE A 6 9.10 -10.66 -19.56
CA ILE A 6 9.80 -11.05 -18.34
C ILE A 6 10.83 -12.11 -18.73
N SER A 7 12.11 -11.81 -18.53
CA SER A 7 13.19 -12.77 -18.70
C SER A 7 13.34 -13.67 -17.46
N LEU A 8 13.96 -14.84 -17.64
CA LEU A 8 14.33 -15.70 -16.49
C LEU A 8 15.19 -14.93 -15.47
N LYS A 9 16.10 -14.08 -15.96
CA LYS A 9 16.97 -13.25 -15.11
C LYS A 9 16.15 -12.24 -14.28
N SER A 10 15.18 -11.56 -14.89
CA SER A 10 14.36 -10.58 -14.17
C SER A 10 13.43 -11.25 -13.16
N ALA A 11 12.86 -12.41 -13.50
CA ALA A 11 12.04 -13.19 -12.59
C ALA A 11 12.83 -13.67 -11.36
N THR A 12 14.01 -14.28 -11.59
CA THR A 12 14.87 -14.77 -10.50
C THR A 12 15.45 -13.65 -9.64
N ALA A 13 15.85 -12.52 -10.26
CA ALA A 13 16.30 -11.34 -9.53
C ALA A 13 15.20 -10.77 -8.63
N TYR A 14 13.96 -10.68 -9.12
CA TYR A 14 12.82 -10.23 -8.33
C TYR A 14 12.55 -11.15 -7.13
N THR A 15 12.52 -12.47 -7.34
CA THR A 15 12.34 -13.43 -6.25
C THR A 15 13.44 -13.32 -5.20
N LEU A 16 14.70 -13.20 -5.62
CA LEU A 16 15.84 -13.07 -4.71
C LEU A 16 15.79 -11.76 -3.91
N LEU A 17 15.45 -10.66 -4.58
CA LEU A 17 15.31 -9.35 -3.94
C LEU A 17 14.26 -9.40 -2.83
N ASN A 18 13.05 -9.88 -3.14
CA ASN A 18 11.97 -10.01 -2.16
C ASN A 18 12.36 -10.88 -0.97
N SER A 19 13.02 -12.02 -1.22
CA SER A 19 13.50 -12.89 -0.15
C SER A 19 14.50 -12.18 0.78
N ARG A 20 15.44 -11.41 0.22
CA ARG A 20 16.43 -10.66 1.00
C ARG A 20 15.83 -9.50 1.77
N GLU A 21 14.90 -8.76 1.18
CA GLU A 21 14.22 -7.66 1.86
C GLU A 21 13.40 -8.17 3.06
N ASN A 22 12.64 -9.25 2.87
CA ASN A 22 11.86 -9.86 3.95
C ASN A 22 12.77 -10.39 5.08
N ALA A 23 13.89 -11.04 4.74
CA ALA A 23 14.85 -11.49 5.75
C ALA A 23 15.47 -10.31 6.51
N SER A 24 15.81 -9.22 5.81
CA SER A 24 16.40 -8.03 6.44
C SER A 24 15.40 -7.32 7.35
N GLU A 25 14.11 -7.33 7.02
CA GLU A 25 13.05 -6.79 7.86
C GLU A 25 12.86 -7.61 9.15
N LEU A 26 12.89 -8.94 9.06
CA LEU A 26 12.76 -9.84 10.22
C LEU A 26 13.85 -9.61 11.28
N PHE A 27 15.06 -9.24 10.85
CA PHE A 27 16.18 -8.96 11.76
C PHE A 27 16.39 -7.47 12.02
N HIS A 28 15.44 -6.60 11.60
CA HIS A 28 15.53 -5.15 11.74
C HIS A 28 16.81 -4.53 11.14
N LEU A 29 17.33 -5.13 10.06
CA LEU A 29 18.56 -4.69 9.39
C LEU A 29 18.29 -3.68 8.27
N ALA A 30 17.03 -3.46 7.90
CA ALA A 30 16.62 -2.53 6.86
C ALA A 30 15.56 -1.56 7.39
N ASP A 31 15.76 -0.26 7.16
CA ASP A 31 14.76 0.77 7.43
C ASP A 31 13.74 0.83 6.29
N ARG A 32 12.48 0.52 6.58
CA ARG A 32 11.35 0.61 5.63
C ARG A 32 10.40 1.77 5.95
N SER A 33 10.77 2.69 6.85
CA SER A 33 9.94 3.81 7.28
C SER A 33 9.47 4.70 6.11
N ALA A 34 10.33 4.94 5.13
CA ALA A 34 9.99 5.72 3.93
C ALA A 34 8.94 5.01 3.05
N VAL A 35 9.12 3.71 2.79
CA VAL A 35 8.19 2.90 1.99
C VAL A 35 6.84 2.78 2.70
N ALA A 36 6.87 2.52 4.02
CA ALA A 36 5.68 2.47 4.85
C ALA A 36 4.96 3.83 4.87
N GLY A 37 5.69 4.94 5.00
CA GLY A 37 5.16 6.30 4.97
C GLY A 37 4.43 6.62 3.66
N TRP A 38 5.02 6.27 2.52
CA TRP A 38 4.40 6.46 1.20
C TRP A 38 3.17 5.56 1.00
N THR A 39 3.22 4.32 1.49
CA THR A 39 2.11 3.36 1.33
C THR A 39 0.92 3.72 2.22
N VAL A 40 1.20 4.09 3.46
CA VAL A 40 0.19 4.46 4.45
C VAL A 40 -0.42 5.81 4.14
N ASP A 41 0.39 6.80 3.74
CA ASP A 41 0.02 8.20 3.47
C ASP A 41 -1.04 8.73 4.45
N PRO A 42 -0.61 9.28 5.60
CA PRO A 42 -1.51 9.76 6.64
C PRO A 42 -2.54 10.78 6.14
N ALA A 43 -2.15 11.65 5.20
CA ALA A 43 -3.04 12.67 4.63
C ALA A 43 -4.15 12.01 3.80
N ARG A 44 -3.80 11.04 2.95
CA ARG A 44 -4.77 10.26 2.17
C ARG A 44 -5.71 9.45 3.08
N LYS A 45 -5.21 8.86 4.16
CA LYS A 45 -6.04 8.14 5.14
C LYS A 45 -7.06 9.06 5.80
N GLN A 46 -6.61 10.24 6.26
CA GLN A 46 -7.49 11.22 6.90
C GLN A 46 -8.58 11.72 5.93
N GLN A 47 -8.21 12.02 4.69
CA GLN A 47 -9.16 12.42 3.65
C GLN A 47 -10.20 11.33 3.38
N THR A 48 -9.74 10.07 3.26
CA THR A 48 -10.63 8.92 3.05
C THR A 48 -11.60 8.75 4.22
N GLN A 49 -11.13 8.91 5.45
CA GLN A 49 -11.97 8.84 6.65
C GLN A 49 -13.06 9.93 6.65
N GLN A 50 -12.70 11.16 6.29
CA GLN A 50 -13.66 12.28 6.23
C GLN A 50 -14.72 12.06 5.15
N ASP A 51 -14.33 11.60 3.96
CA ASP A 51 -15.27 11.29 2.87
C ASP A 51 -16.26 10.18 3.29
N LEU A 52 -15.75 9.11 3.91
CA LEU A 52 -16.60 8.02 4.41
C LEU A 52 -17.57 8.50 5.50
N GLN A 53 -17.11 9.38 6.40
CA GLN A 53 -17.97 9.98 7.42
C GLN A 53 -19.09 10.82 6.80
N GLN A 54 -18.77 11.68 5.82
CA GLN A 54 -19.76 12.49 5.12
C GLN A 54 -20.80 11.64 4.38
N ARG A 55 -20.36 10.56 3.73
CA ARG A 55 -21.27 9.60 3.06
C ARG A 55 -22.19 8.92 4.06
N LEU A 56 -21.66 8.51 5.21
CA LEU A 56 -22.43 7.86 6.26
C LEU A 56 -23.49 8.81 6.85
N ASP A 57 -23.13 10.07 7.09
CA ASP A 57 -24.07 11.07 7.59
C ASP A 57 -25.19 11.38 6.59
N LYS A 58 -24.86 11.43 5.29
CA LYS A 58 -25.85 11.57 4.22
C LYS A 58 -26.84 10.40 4.19
N LEU A 59 -26.33 9.16 4.26
CA LEU A 59 -27.17 7.96 4.27
C LEU A 59 -28.10 7.90 5.49
N LYS A 60 -27.62 8.31 6.67
CA LYS A 60 -28.46 8.41 7.87
C LYS A 60 -29.58 9.44 7.71
N ALA A 61 -29.27 10.60 7.12
CA ALA A 61 -30.27 11.63 6.87
C ALA A 61 -31.33 11.20 5.84
N GLU A 62 -30.94 10.38 4.85
CA GLU A 62 -31.86 9.81 3.87
C GLU A 62 -32.77 8.73 4.48
N GLN A 63 -32.30 7.94 5.46
CA GLN A 63 -33.12 6.95 6.17
C GLN A 63 -34.12 7.53 7.17
N GLN A 64 -33.89 8.76 7.64
CA GLN A 64 -34.78 9.47 8.57
C GLN A 64 -35.89 10.27 7.87
N LYS A 65 -35.89 10.29 6.53
CA LYS A 65 -36.97 10.82 5.69
C LYS A 65 -37.91 9.71 5.25
#